data_AF-A0A7M7Q0N5-F1
#
_entry.id   AF-A0A7M7Q0N5-F1
#
_cell.length_a   1.000
_cell.length_b   1.000
_cell.length_c   1.000
_cell.angle_alpha   90.00
_cell.angle_beta   90.00
_cell.angle_gamma   90.00
#
_symmetry.space_group_name_H-M   'P 1'
#
loop_
_entity.id
_entity.type
_entity.pdbx_description
1 polymer ?
#
loop_
_entity_poly.entity_id
_entity_poly.type
_entity_poly.pdbx_seq_one_letter_code
_entity_poly.pdbx_strand_id
1 'polypeptide(L)'
;MQYTGRVLVGFWFDKLQLETEIREKLERKRAEGRLPHQRVERLVQAYGQPVPLAREASVFLEYKQRLQLTCPEILDQTYRFEGRRGCPDEDLESKNPKRYGLFLAATVSPEEIDAGLDGIEDGCPLACTPRREAVARSVFLLSKAADDGQEKEEECLRFGEEFYLQLAHASERLYLRSEPPLLDGRFGPRDHNPLRLSVSRDCYAKWRAAHSNPRRRFETDRQPVPACIRLVIQHVMTGQCLAAEDLVWHRSLLGFECGASVHTYSDVHRDEGPECIWSFVPSSKYESPDRECTNVA
;
A
#
# COMPACT_ATOMS: atom_id res chain seq x y z
N MET A 1 -34.03 -4.41 39.54
CA MET A 1 -34.54 -5.33 38.50
C MET A 1 -34.72 -4.55 37.21
N GLN A 2 -34.09 -4.97 36.11
CA GLN A 2 -34.38 -4.44 34.77
C GLN A 2 -35.39 -5.38 34.09
N TYR A 3 -36.53 -4.83 33.69
CA TYR A 3 -37.57 -5.57 32.97
C TYR A 3 -37.39 -5.37 31.45
N THR A 4 -37.68 -6.42 30.67
CA THR A 4 -37.66 -6.38 29.20
C THR A 4 -38.77 -5.46 28.66
N GLY A 5 -38.58 -4.83 27.49
CA GLY A 5 -39.57 -3.94 26.86
C GLY A 5 -40.95 -4.56 26.57
N ARG A 6 -41.08 -5.89 26.68
CA ARG A 6 -42.34 -6.64 26.55
C ARG A 6 -43.20 -6.64 27.82
N VAL A 7 -42.65 -6.21 28.95
CA VAL A 7 -43.35 -6.17 30.24
C VAL A 7 -43.73 -4.72 30.52
N LEU A 8 -45.03 -4.47 30.72
CA LEU A 8 -45.61 -3.12 30.89
C LEU A 8 -45.31 -2.56 32.29
N VAL A 9 -44.04 -2.30 32.60
CA VAL A 9 -43.58 -1.81 33.90
C VAL A 9 -42.66 -0.61 33.70
N GLY A 10 -42.92 0.49 34.42
CA GLY A 10 -42.15 1.73 34.35
C GLY A 10 -42.36 2.49 33.04
N PHE A 11 -41.28 3.10 32.51
CA PHE A 11 -41.25 3.81 31.22
C PHE A 11 -41.29 2.86 30.00
N TRP A 12 -42.17 1.86 30.03
CA TRP A 12 -42.24 0.81 29.01
C TRP A 12 -42.67 1.38 27.65
N PHE A 13 -43.56 2.38 27.65
CA PHE A 13 -44.08 3.01 26.44
C PHE A 13 -42.99 3.78 25.69
N ASP A 14 -42.25 4.63 26.39
CA ASP A 14 -41.14 5.41 25.82
C ASP A 14 -40.04 4.48 25.28
N LYS A 15 -39.74 3.37 25.99
CA LYS A 15 -38.79 2.36 25.52
C LYS A 15 -39.26 1.68 24.23
N LEU A 16 -40.53 1.31 24.16
CA LEU A 16 -41.10 0.67 22.97
C LEU A 16 -41.07 1.64 21.78
N GLN A 17 -41.44 2.91 21.98
CA GLN A 17 -41.36 3.94 20.94
C GLN A 17 -39.93 4.14 20.44
N LEU A 18 -38.96 4.23 21.35
CA LEU A 18 -37.55 4.38 21.02
C LEU A 18 -37.00 3.16 20.27
N GLU A 19 -37.42 1.94 20.64
CA GLU A 19 -37.09 0.72 19.90
C GLU A 19 -37.65 0.74 18.47
N THR A 20 -38.90 1.18 18.27
CA THR A 20 -39.49 1.33 16.93
C THR A 20 -38.75 2.38 16.10
N GLU A 21 -38.44 3.55 16.65
CA GLU A 21 -37.69 4.60 15.95
C GLU A 21 -36.29 4.14 15.55
N ILE A 22 -35.57 3.45 16.45
CA ILE A 22 -34.26 2.86 16.15
C ILE A 22 -34.39 1.85 15.01
N ARG A 23 -35.42 0.99 15.05
CA ARG A 23 -35.65 -0.02 14.02
C ARG A 23 -35.95 0.60 12.66
N GLU A 24 -36.86 1.56 12.59
CA GLU A 24 -37.18 2.27 11.35
C GLU A 24 -35.95 2.99 10.78
N LYS A 25 -35.16 3.64 11.65
CA LYS A 25 -33.91 4.28 11.25
C LYS A 25 -32.88 3.28 10.70
N LEU A 26 -32.79 2.10 11.31
CA LEU A 26 -31.92 1.02 10.83
C LEU A 26 -32.40 0.44 9.50
N GLU A 27 -33.70 0.20 9.35
CA GLU A 27 -34.31 -0.30 8.11
C GLU A 27 -34.13 0.71 6.97
N ARG A 28 -34.32 2.01 7.22
CA ARG A 28 -34.02 3.07 6.26
C ARG A 28 -32.55 3.08 5.85
N LYS A 29 -31.62 3.06 6.82
CA LYS A 29 -30.17 3.00 6.53
C LYS A 29 -29.77 1.73 5.78
N ARG A 30 -30.43 0.61 6.05
CA ARG A 30 -30.22 -0.67 5.35
C ARG A 30 -30.64 -0.58 3.89
N ALA A 31 -31.82 -0.01 3.63
CA ALA A 31 -32.32 0.21 2.27
C ALA A 31 -31.41 1.16 1.48
N GLU A 32 -30.83 2.16 2.14
CA GLU A 32 -29.85 3.08 1.54
C GLU A 32 -28.43 2.48 1.41
N GLY A 33 -28.16 1.27 1.92
CA GLY A 33 -26.82 0.67 1.87
C GLY A 33 -25.77 1.37 2.77
N ARG A 34 -26.23 2.12 3.77
CA ARG A 34 -25.39 2.96 4.66
C ARG A 34 -25.05 2.30 5.99
N LEU A 35 -25.41 1.02 6.18
CA LEU A 35 -24.98 0.32 7.39
C LEU A 35 -23.46 0.13 7.39
N PRO A 36 -22.81 0.19 8.57
CA PRO A 36 -21.35 0.05 8.66
C PRO A 36 -20.81 -1.21 7.98
N HIS A 37 -21.44 -2.37 8.19
CA HIS A 37 -21.01 -3.62 7.54
C HIS A 37 -21.15 -3.57 6.00
N GLN A 38 -22.23 -2.96 5.49
CA GLN A 38 -22.44 -2.80 4.03
C GLN A 38 -21.38 -1.88 3.42
N ARG A 39 -20.98 -0.81 4.12
CA ARG A 39 -19.89 0.07 3.69
C ARG A 39 -18.56 -0.67 3.67
N VAL A 40 -18.24 -1.39 4.76
CA VAL A 40 -17.00 -2.18 4.86
C VAL A 40 -16.94 -3.25 3.77
N GLU A 41 -18.01 -3.99 3.54
CA GLU A 41 -18.08 -5.02 2.48
C GLU A 41 -17.83 -4.41 1.09
N ARG A 42 -18.44 -3.26 0.79
CA ARG A 42 -18.21 -2.54 -0.48
C ARG A 42 -16.74 -2.12 -0.63
N LEU A 43 -16.14 -1.55 0.42
CA LEU A 43 -14.73 -1.16 0.42
C LEU A 43 -13.81 -2.37 0.22
N VAL A 44 -14.01 -3.44 0.98
CA VAL A 44 -13.19 -4.67 0.87
C VAL A 44 -13.31 -5.27 -0.53
N GLN A 45 -14.50 -5.27 -1.13
CA GLN A 45 -14.71 -5.73 -2.51
C GLN A 45 -14.01 -4.84 -3.53
N ALA A 46 -14.12 -3.51 -3.41
CA ALA A 46 -13.49 -2.55 -4.31
C ALA A 46 -11.95 -2.66 -4.26
N TYR A 47 -11.38 -2.70 -3.06
CA TYR A 47 -9.94 -2.81 -2.84
C TYR A 47 -9.39 -4.19 -3.22
N GLY A 48 -10.17 -5.25 -3.00
CA GLY A 48 -9.80 -6.64 -3.24
C GLY A 48 -10.07 -7.15 -4.67
N GLN A 49 -10.53 -6.31 -5.59
CA GLN A 49 -10.80 -6.72 -6.96
C GLN A 49 -9.49 -7.21 -7.62
N PRO A 50 -9.43 -8.45 -8.17
CA PRO A 50 -8.22 -8.97 -8.79
C PRO A 50 -7.91 -8.20 -10.07
N VAL A 51 -6.64 -7.82 -10.24
CA VAL A 51 -6.16 -7.09 -11.42
C VAL A 51 -5.04 -7.91 -12.08
N PRO A 52 -5.19 -8.29 -13.37
CA PRO A 52 -4.15 -9.03 -14.05
C PRO A 52 -2.93 -8.14 -14.28
N LEU A 53 -1.76 -8.67 -13.90
CA LEU A 53 -0.45 -8.12 -14.21
C LEU A 53 -0.08 -8.36 -15.68
N ALA A 54 1.08 -7.87 -16.10
CA ALA A 54 1.59 -8.12 -17.44
C ALA A 54 1.68 -9.63 -17.73
N ARG A 55 1.23 -10.03 -18.93
CA ARG A 55 1.18 -11.44 -19.35
C ARG A 55 2.57 -12.05 -19.55
N GLU A 56 3.52 -11.23 -19.98
CA GLU A 56 4.88 -11.63 -20.29
C GLU A 56 5.85 -10.85 -19.40
N ALA A 57 6.86 -11.56 -18.89
CA ALA A 57 7.93 -10.94 -18.13
C ALA A 57 8.84 -10.22 -19.12
N SER A 58 8.71 -8.90 -19.19
CA SER A 58 9.69 -8.06 -19.87
C SER A 58 11.02 -8.12 -19.10
N VAL A 59 12.13 -8.10 -19.83
CA VAL A 59 13.48 -8.07 -19.22
C VAL A 59 13.70 -6.73 -18.50
N PHE A 60 13.13 -5.66 -19.05
CA PHE A 60 13.23 -4.30 -18.53
C PHE A 60 11.85 -3.79 -18.12
N LEU A 61 11.85 -2.78 -17.24
CA LEU A 61 10.62 -2.11 -16.84
C LEU A 61 10.16 -1.14 -17.91
N GLU A 62 8.95 -1.34 -18.42
CA GLU A 62 8.36 -0.51 -19.46
C GLU A 62 7.32 0.44 -18.87
N TYR A 63 7.21 1.64 -19.46
CA TYR A 63 6.12 2.55 -19.11
C TYR A 63 4.76 1.92 -19.49
N LYS A 64 3.70 2.25 -18.75
CA LYS A 64 2.33 1.70 -18.88
C LYS A 64 2.20 0.20 -18.57
N GLN A 65 3.26 -0.48 -18.17
CA GLN A 65 3.20 -1.86 -17.69
C GLN A 65 2.56 -1.92 -16.29
N ARG A 66 1.73 -2.93 -16.05
CA ARG A 66 1.13 -3.22 -14.73
C ARG A 66 2.10 -4.01 -13.86
N LEU A 67 2.46 -3.43 -12.72
CA LEU A 67 3.49 -3.91 -11.82
C LEU A 67 3.01 -3.88 -10.37
N GLN A 68 3.56 -4.72 -9.51
CA GLN A 68 3.50 -4.55 -8.06
C GLN A 68 4.86 -4.08 -7.54
N LEU A 69 4.85 -3.28 -6.47
CA LEU A 69 6.07 -2.91 -5.76
C LEU A 69 6.18 -3.79 -4.53
N THR A 70 7.29 -4.53 -4.42
CA THR A 70 7.60 -5.33 -3.25
C THR A 70 8.82 -4.79 -2.53
N CYS A 71 8.80 -4.81 -1.20
CA CYS A 71 9.95 -4.62 -0.33
C CYS A 71 10.41 -6.02 0.13
N PRO A 72 11.40 -6.63 -0.56
CA PRO A 72 11.69 -8.06 -0.43
C PRO A 72 12.42 -8.43 0.87
N GLU A 73 13.06 -7.47 1.53
CA GLU A 73 13.94 -7.74 2.67
C GLU A 73 13.21 -7.68 4.03
N ILE A 74 11.98 -7.14 4.04
CA ILE A 74 11.18 -7.02 5.25
C ILE A 74 10.43 -8.33 5.54
N LEU A 75 10.52 -8.77 6.80
CA LEU A 75 9.82 -9.93 7.31
C LEU A 75 8.33 -9.63 7.51
N ASP A 76 7.48 -10.56 7.09
CA ASP A 76 6.07 -10.60 7.47
C ASP A 76 5.94 -10.91 8.98
N GLN A 77 5.49 -9.92 9.75
CA GLN A 77 5.30 -10.02 11.19
C GLN A 77 3.85 -10.29 11.60
N THR A 78 2.95 -10.64 10.66
CA THR A 78 1.54 -10.91 10.97
C THR A 78 1.33 -12.00 12.01
N TYR A 79 2.23 -13.00 12.05
CA TYR A 79 2.23 -14.05 13.08
C TYR A 79 2.25 -13.52 14.52
N ARG A 80 2.88 -12.36 14.77
CA ARG A 80 2.93 -11.71 16.10
C ARG A 80 1.56 -11.24 16.58
N PHE A 81 0.64 -11.01 15.65
CA PHE A 81 -0.69 -10.47 15.92
C PHE A 81 -1.79 -11.55 15.91
N GLU A 82 -1.57 -12.67 15.21
CA GLU A 82 -2.51 -13.78 15.15
C GLU A 82 -2.52 -14.64 16.44
N GLY A 83 -1.42 -14.66 17.19
CA GLY A 83 -1.25 -15.48 18.41
C GLY A 83 -1.98 -15.01 19.69
N ARG A 84 -2.54 -13.79 19.74
CA ARG A 84 -3.14 -13.23 20.98
C ARG A 84 -4.53 -13.77 21.34
N ARG A 85 -4.97 -14.89 20.77
CA ARG A 85 -6.18 -15.61 21.20
C ARG A 85 -5.82 -16.91 21.92
N GLY A 86 -5.35 -16.77 23.16
CA GLY A 86 -5.49 -17.80 24.20
C GLY A 86 -4.71 -19.11 24.05
N CYS A 87 -3.66 -19.18 23.23
CA CYS A 87 -2.74 -20.32 23.21
C CYS A 87 -1.44 -19.94 23.93
N PRO A 88 -0.90 -20.78 24.84
CA PRO A 88 0.38 -20.50 25.48
C PRO A 88 1.49 -20.38 24.44
N ASP A 89 2.39 -19.42 24.65
CA ASP A 89 3.41 -18.90 23.73
C ASP A 89 4.47 -19.91 23.24
N GLU A 90 4.35 -21.19 23.58
CA GLU A 90 5.27 -22.23 23.14
C GLU A 90 4.73 -22.84 21.83
N ASP A 91 5.50 -22.67 20.76
CA ASP A 91 5.38 -23.32 19.43
C ASP A 91 4.70 -22.54 18.27
N LEU A 92 4.48 -21.22 18.36
CA LEU A 92 3.98 -20.45 17.18
C LEU A 92 5.08 -20.21 16.11
N GLU A 93 6.32 -19.96 16.53
CA GLU A 93 7.45 -19.73 15.60
C GLU A 93 7.79 -20.99 14.76
N SER A 94 7.53 -22.18 15.30
CA SER A 94 7.78 -23.47 14.63
C SER A 94 6.73 -23.83 13.57
N LYS A 95 5.58 -23.14 13.52
CA LYS A 95 4.47 -23.48 12.60
C LYS A 95 4.30 -22.52 11.42
N ASN A 96 4.88 -21.32 11.47
CA ASN A 96 4.77 -20.36 10.37
C ASN A 96 6.15 -20.14 9.73
N PRO A 97 6.38 -20.54 8.47
CA PRO A 97 7.65 -20.26 7.81
C PRO A 97 7.88 -18.75 7.77
N LYS A 98 9.09 -18.30 8.10
CA LYS A 98 9.48 -16.89 7.96
C LYS A 98 9.25 -16.46 6.51
N ARG A 99 8.24 -15.62 6.29
CA ARG A 99 7.90 -15.09 4.97
C ARG A 99 8.50 -13.70 4.85
N TYR A 100 9.19 -13.46 3.75
CA TYR A 100 9.72 -12.15 3.40
C TYR A 100 8.94 -11.58 2.21
N GLY A 101 9.01 -10.27 2.07
CA GLY A 101 8.37 -9.54 0.99
C GLY A 101 7.03 -8.97 1.42
N LEU A 102 7.00 -7.64 1.58
CA LEU A 102 5.76 -6.87 1.69
C LEU A 102 5.48 -6.18 0.36
N PHE A 103 4.22 -5.84 0.10
CA PHE A 103 3.77 -5.19 -1.13
C PHE A 103 3.17 -3.83 -0.81
N LEU A 104 3.54 -2.79 -1.56
CA LEU A 104 2.91 -1.48 -1.41
C LEU A 104 1.47 -1.56 -1.91
N ALA A 105 0.52 -1.05 -1.12
CA ALA A 105 -0.88 -1.00 -1.49
C ALA A 105 -1.62 0.15 -0.81
N ALA A 106 -2.61 0.73 -1.50
CA ALA A 106 -3.52 1.69 -0.91
C ALA A 106 -4.26 1.05 0.28
N THR A 107 -4.40 1.75 1.40
CA THR A 107 -5.15 1.28 2.57
C THR A 107 -6.27 2.24 2.91
N VAL A 108 -7.00 1.93 3.97
CA VAL A 108 -8.05 2.77 4.52
C VAL A 108 -8.09 2.62 6.04
N SER A 109 -7.98 3.73 6.75
CA SER A 109 -8.18 3.78 8.20
C SER A 109 -9.65 4.04 8.56
N PRO A 110 -10.11 3.66 9.76
CA PRO A 110 -11.44 4.03 10.24
C PRO A 110 -11.69 5.56 10.21
N GLU A 111 -10.66 6.37 10.49
CA GLU A 111 -10.80 7.83 10.48
C GLU A 111 -11.11 8.36 9.07
N GLU A 112 -10.57 7.73 8.04
CA GLU A 112 -10.80 8.12 6.64
C GLU A 112 -12.20 7.72 6.17
N ILE A 113 -12.72 6.60 6.66
CA ILE A 113 -14.10 6.17 6.40
C ILE A 113 -15.10 7.11 7.06
N ASP A 114 -14.78 7.58 8.26
CA ASP A 114 -15.56 8.58 8.99
C ASP A 114 -15.45 9.96 8.32
N ALA A 115 -14.29 10.27 7.71
CA ALA A 115 -14.10 11.48 6.90
C ALA A 115 -14.83 11.43 5.54
N GLY A 116 -15.39 10.28 5.14
CA GLY A 116 -16.27 10.16 3.99
C GLY A 116 -15.71 9.39 2.80
N LEU A 117 -14.52 8.78 2.92
CA LEU A 117 -13.94 7.95 1.87
C LEU A 117 -14.82 6.71 1.60
N ASP A 118 -15.27 6.50 0.36
CA ASP A 118 -16.16 5.39 -0.04
C ASP A 118 -15.56 4.49 -1.13
N GLY A 119 -14.26 4.63 -1.41
CA GLY A 119 -13.53 3.84 -2.40
C GLY A 119 -12.04 4.19 -2.48
N ILE A 120 -11.39 3.78 -3.56
CA ILE A 120 -10.02 4.20 -3.86
C ILE A 120 -10.08 5.55 -4.58
N GLU A 121 -9.85 6.62 -3.82
CA GLU A 121 -10.00 8.01 -4.25
C GLU A 121 -8.78 8.86 -3.85
N ASP A 122 -8.81 10.14 -4.20
CA ASP A 122 -7.82 11.14 -3.79
C ASP A 122 -7.67 11.18 -2.25
N GLY A 123 -6.44 11.22 -1.76
CA GLY A 123 -6.12 11.22 -0.34
C GLY A 123 -6.04 9.84 0.33
N CYS A 124 -6.30 8.74 -0.39
CA CYS A 124 -6.12 7.39 0.16
C CYS A 124 -4.68 7.18 0.63
N PRO A 125 -4.44 6.72 1.87
CA PRO A 125 -3.10 6.43 2.37
C PRO A 125 -2.55 5.16 1.72
N LEU A 126 -1.25 4.95 1.81
CA LEU A 126 -0.61 3.69 1.44
C LEU A 126 0.05 3.01 2.64
N ALA A 127 0.07 1.69 2.57
CA ALA A 127 0.72 0.82 3.53
C ALA A 127 1.35 -0.37 2.80
N CYS A 128 2.16 -1.13 3.52
CA CYS A 128 2.75 -2.38 3.06
C CYS A 128 1.90 -3.56 3.54
N THR A 129 1.44 -4.41 2.62
CA THR A 129 0.66 -5.61 2.91
C THR A 129 1.48 -6.89 2.68
N PRO A 130 1.32 -7.94 3.49
CA PRO A 130 1.92 -9.24 3.22
C PRO A 130 1.19 -10.02 2.13
N ARG A 131 0.02 -9.53 1.66
CA ARG A 131 -0.76 -10.19 0.61
C ARG A 131 -0.07 -10.03 -0.74
N ARG A 132 0.20 -11.17 -1.40
CA ARG A 132 0.89 -11.23 -2.70
C ARG A 132 -0.06 -11.12 -3.90
N GLU A 133 -1.36 -11.20 -3.65
CA GLU A 133 -2.37 -11.15 -4.70
C GLU A 133 -2.36 -9.79 -5.39
N ALA A 134 -2.35 -9.80 -6.72
CA ALA A 134 -2.46 -8.58 -7.52
C ALA A 134 -3.92 -8.11 -7.51
N VAL A 135 -4.18 -7.07 -6.70
CA VAL A 135 -5.52 -6.49 -6.51
C VAL A 135 -5.52 -5.00 -6.85
N ALA A 136 -6.72 -4.43 -6.99
CA ALA A 136 -6.94 -3.04 -7.40
C ALA A 136 -6.07 -2.02 -6.65
N ARG A 137 -5.91 -2.21 -5.34
CA ARG A 137 -5.13 -1.35 -4.44
C ARG A 137 -3.60 -1.49 -4.54
N SER A 138 -3.08 -2.53 -5.18
CA SER A 138 -1.65 -2.89 -5.12
C SER A 138 -0.95 -2.94 -6.48
N VAL A 139 -1.66 -2.64 -7.56
CA VAL A 139 -1.12 -2.67 -8.92
C VAL A 139 -0.92 -1.24 -9.41
N PHE A 140 0.30 -0.95 -9.84
CA PHE A 140 0.72 0.36 -10.32
C PHE A 140 1.15 0.31 -11.78
N LEU A 141 1.08 1.46 -12.43
CA LEU A 141 1.58 1.76 -13.76
C LEU A 141 2.73 2.76 -13.64
N LEU A 142 3.79 2.53 -14.40
CA LEU A 142 4.84 3.54 -14.57
C LEU A 142 4.39 4.56 -15.61
N SER A 143 4.45 5.84 -15.25
CA SER A 143 4.14 6.94 -16.16
C SER A 143 5.33 7.91 -16.23
N LYS A 144 5.72 8.33 -17.43
CA LYS A 144 6.88 9.22 -17.62
C LYS A 144 6.63 10.60 -17.01
N ALA A 145 7.65 11.20 -16.41
CA ALA A 145 7.46 12.51 -15.79
C ALA A 145 7.42 13.68 -16.80
N ALA A 146 8.22 13.57 -17.86
CA ALA A 146 8.30 14.56 -18.93
C ALA A 146 7.05 14.53 -19.81
N ASP A 147 6.52 15.71 -20.13
CA ASP A 147 5.35 15.91 -21.00
C ASP A 147 5.77 16.11 -22.46
N ASP A 148 6.79 15.37 -22.88
CA ASP A 148 7.22 15.36 -24.28
C ASP A 148 6.14 14.59 -25.03
N GLY A 149 5.23 15.28 -25.73
CA GLY A 149 4.00 14.76 -26.37
C GLY A 149 4.14 13.62 -27.39
N GLN A 150 5.22 12.86 -27.34
CA GLN A 150 5.45 11.57 -27.99
C GLN A 150 5.83 10.52 -26.94
N GLU A 151 4.86 10.05 -26.16
CA GLU A 151 5.02 8.82 -25.39
C GLU A 151 5.11 7.64 -26.38
N LYS A 152 6.33 7.16 -26.64
CA LYS A 152 6.48 5.88 -27.36
C LYS A 152 6.06 4.76 -26.41
N GLU A 153 5.19 3.87 -26.87
CA GLU A 153 4.62 2.78 -26.06
C GLU A 153 5.66 1.76 -25.57
N GLU A 154 6.88 1.76 -26.14
CA GLU A 154 7.93 0.78 -25.85
C GLU A 154 9.14 1.37 -25.11
N GLU A 155 8.99 2.54 -24.48
CA GLU A 155 10.10 3.14 -23.73
C GLU A 155 10.27 2.48 -22.35
N CYS A 156 11.49 2.06 -22.06
CA CYS A 156 11.86 1.49 -20.76
C CYS A 156 12.24 2.59 -19.76
N LEU A 157 11.89 2.40 -18.49
CA LEU A 157 12.38 3.22 -17.38
C LEU A 157 13.90 3.09 -17.27
N ARG A 158 14.59 4.21 -17.12
CA ARG A 158 16.03 4.27 -16.89
C ARG A 158 16.35 4.73 -15.47
N PHE A 159 17.48 4.26 -14.93
CA PHE A 159 17.99 4.80 -13.67
C PHE A 159 18.24 6.30 -13.80
N GLY A 160 17.95 7.04 -12.74
CA GLY A 160 18.10 8.49 -12.71
C GLY A 160 16.96 9.27 -13.35
N GLU A 161 16.08 8.60 -14.11
CA GLU A 161 14.92 9.24 -14.76
C GLU A 161 13.78 9.48 -13.75
N GLU A 162 13.04 10.57 -13.97
CA GLU A 162 11.86 10.90 -13.17
C GLU A 162 10.62 10.22 -13.74
N PHE A 163 9.84 9.61 -12.87
CA PHE A 163 8.57 8.97 -13.23
C PHE A 163 7.52 9.17 -12.14
N TYR A 164 6.27 8.86 -12.50
CA TYR A 164 5.14 8.78 -11.61
C TYR A 164 4.70 7.32 -11.45
N LEU A 165 4.25 6.97 -10.24
CA LEU A 165 3.60 5.69 -9.97
C LEU A 165 2.11 5.92 -9.92
N GLN A 166 1.40 5.48 -10.94
CA GLN A 166 -0.05 5.63 -11.03
C GLN A 166 -0.74 4.35 -10.59
N LEU A 167 -1.80 4.41 -9.80
CA LEU A 167 -2.61 3.22 -9.52
C LEU A 167 -3.33 2.76 -10.80
N ALA A 168 -3.26 1.47 -11.10
CA ALA A 168 -3.79 0.91 -12.34
C ALA A 168 -5.32 0.84 -12.36
N HIS A 169 -5.94 0.65 -11.20
CA HIS A 169 -7.37 0.40 -11.06
C HIS A 169 -8.00 1.40 -10.08
N ALA A 170 -8.13 2.64 -10.55
CA ALA A 170 -8.87 3.71 -9.92
C ALA A 170 -9.79 4.38 -10.95
N SER A 171 -10.86 5.00 -10.49
CA SER A 171 -11.77 5.80 -11.34
C SER A 171 -11.06 6.99 -11.96
N GLU A 172 -10.17 7.62 -11.19
CA GLU A 172 -9.34 8.75 -11.59
C GLU A 172 -7.86 8.34 -11.67
N ARG A 173 -7.05 9.18 -12.31
CA ARG A 173 -5.59 8.95 -12.38
C ARG A 173 -4.95 9.33 -11.06
N LEU A 174 -4.88 8.37 -10.15
CA LEU A 174 -4.27 8.53 -8.83
C LEU A 174 -2.79 8.18 -8.87
N TYR A 175 -1.95 9.09 -8.42
CA TYR A 175 -0.49 8.97 -8.37
C TYR A 175 0.00 8.82 -6.92
N LEU A 176 1.07 8.05 -6.72
CA LEU A 176 1.78 7.98 -5.45
C LEU A 176 2.45 9.32 -5.16
N ARG A 177 2.05 9.95 -4.06
CA ARG A 177 2.52 11.26 -3.63
C ARG A 177 3.01 11.20 -2.18
N SER A 178 4.09 11.91 -1.90
CA SER A 178 4.53 12.16 -0.53
C SER A 178 4.02 13.52 -0.08
N GLU A 179 3.26 13.58 1.00
CA GLU A 179 2.81 14.86 1.55
C GLU A 179 3.77 15.32 2.65
N PRO A 180 4.28 16.57 2.61
CA PRO A 180 5.01 17.14 3.74
C PRO A 180 4.04 17.35 4.92
N PRO A 181 4.37 16.89 6.14
CA PRO A 181 3.52 17.06 7.32
C PRO A 181 3.18 18.52 7.65
N LEU A 182 4.01 19.47 7.18
CA LEU A 182 3.84 20.91 7.38
C LEU A 182 2.59 21.49 6.70
N LEU A 183 2.04 20.83 5.69
CA LEU A 183 0.87 21.33 4.95
C LEU A 183 -0.46 20.90 5.60
N ASP A 184 -0.57 19.63 6.02
CA ASP A 184 -1.85 19.07 6.49
C ASP A 184 -1.84 18.64 7.96
N GLY A 185 -0.69 18.75 8.66
CA GLY A 185 -0.52 18.28 10.04
C GLY A 185 -0.63 16.77 10.20
N ARG A 186 -0.73 16.02 9.08
CA ARG A 186 -0.82 14.57 9.05
C ARG A 186 0.58 14.01 8.88
N PHE A 187 0.97 13.18 9.83
CA PHE A 187 2.24 12.49 9.84
C PHE A 187 2.05 11.05 9.37
N GLY A 188 3.04 10.53 8.66
CA GLY A 188 3.16 9.10 8.43
C GLY A 188 3.61 8.38 9.70
N PRO A 189 3.84 7.06 9.62
CA PRO A 189 4.46 6.32 10.71
C PRO A 189 5.74 7.03 11.19
N ARG A 190 5.95 7.10 12.51
CA ARG A 190 7.14 7.70 13.15
C ARG A 190 7.40 9.17 12.79
N ASP A 191 6.36 9.94 12.52
CA ASP A 191 6.47 11.35 12.15
C ASP A 191 7.23 11.59 10.82
N HIS A 192 7.34 10.55 9.99
CA HIS A 192 7.89 10.64 8.65
C HIS A 192 6.83 11.17 7.66
N ASN A 193 7.27 11.53 6.46
CA ASN A 193 6.34 12.05 5.46
C ASN A 193 5.38 10.92 5.02
N PRO A 194 4.05 11.12 5.14
CA PRO A 194 3.07 10.11 4.73
C PRO A 194 3.02 9.95 3.22
N LEU A 195 2.62 8.74 2.80
CA LEU A 195 2.31 8.42 1.42
C LEU A 195 0.80 8.46 1.20
N ARG A 196 0.37 9.14 0.14
CA ARG A 196 -1.03 9.19 -0.30
C ARG A 196 -1.14 8.99 -1.80
N LEU A 197 -2.31 8.53 -2.21
CA LEU A 197 -2.76 8.62 -3.59
C LEU A 197 -3.30 10.02 -3.85
N SER A 198 -2.92 10.61 -4.97
CA SER A 198 -3.34 11.96 -5.32
C SER A 198 -3.56 12.12 -6.82
N VAL A 199 -4.59 12.85 -7.23
CA VAL A 199 -4.83 13.23 -8.63
C VAL A 199 -3.76 14.21 -9.15
N SER A 200 -3.16 14.98 -8.23
CA SER A 200 -2.15 15.99 -8.56
C SER A 200 -0.84 15.37 -9.05
N ARG A 201 -0.48 15.65 -10.31
CA ARG A 201 0.80 15.29 -10.93
C ARG A 201 1.84 16.41 -10.71
N ASP A 202 2.23 16.63 -9.46
CA ASP A 202 3.17 17.67 -9.05
C ASP A 202 4.55 17.13 -8.65
N CYS A 203 5.45 18.01 -8.18
CA CYS A 203 6.79 17.61 -7.74
C CYS A 203 6.80 16.63 -6.55
N TYR A 204 5.71 16.55 -5.78
CA TYR A 204 5.56 15.64 -4.65
C TYR A 204 5.09 14.23 -5.07
N ALA A 205 4.65 14.08 -6.33
CA ALA A 205 4.31 12.79 -6.92
C ALA A 205 5.46 12.20 -7.75
N LYS A 206 6.59 12.92 -7.88
CA LYS A 206 7.73 12.49 -8.71
C LYS A 206 8.68 11.59 -7.94
N TRP A 207 9.08 10.51 -8.61
CA TRP A 207 10.01 9.50 -8.09
C TRP A 207 11.15 9.25 -9.06
N ARG A 208 12.25 8.71 -8.55
CA ARG A 208 13.43 8.31 -9.31
C ARG A 208 13.93 6.96 -8.83
N ALA A 209 14.30 6.10 -9.76
CA ALA A 209 14.87 4.80 -9.45
C ALA A 209 16.39 4.93 -9.42
N ALA A 210 17.00 4.39 -8.36
CA ALA A 210 18.44 4.30 -8.19
C ALA A 210 18.84 2.86 -7.89
N HIS A 211 20.03 2.45 -8.32
CA HIS A 211 20.54 1.13 -7.97
C HIS A 211 20.67 1.00 -6.43
N SER A 212 20.32 -0.17 -5.88
CA SER A 212 20.38 -0.45 -4.44
C SER A 212 21.76 -0.13 -3.85
N ASN A 213 22.81 -0.75 -4.40
CA ASN A 213 24.20 -0.43 -4.04
C ASN A 213 24.60 0.99 -4.51
N PRO A 214 24.94 1.92 -3.60
CA PRO A 214 25.31 3.29 -3.93
C PRO A 214 26.52 3.42 -4.87
N ARG A 215 27.48 2.50 -4.78
CA ARG A 215 28.73 2.54 -5.58
C ARG A 215 28.49 2.30 -7.07
N ARG A 216 27.41 1.59 -7.42
CA ARG A 216 27.06 1.28 -8.81
C ARG A 216 26.21 2.36 -9.47
N ARG A 217 25.66 3.31 -8.70
CA ARG A 217 24.69 4.31 -9.21
C ARG A 217 25.25 5.14 -10.36
N PHE A 218 26.52 5.52 -10.29
CA PHE A 218 27.20 6.26 -11.34
C PHE A 218 27.33 5.44 -12.64
N GLU A 219 27.69 4.17 -12.53
CA GLU A 219 27.86 3.26 -13.67
C GLU A 219 26.53 2.93 -14.34
N THR A 220 25.47 2.79 -13.53
CA THR A 220 24.12 2.43 -13.99
C THR A 220 23.29 3.62 -14.44
N ASP A 221 23.78 4.86 -14.30
CA ASP A 221 23.01 6.05 -14.65
C ASP A 221 22.54 6.00 -16.11
N ARG A 222 21.27 6.34 -16.35
CA ARG A 222 20.60 6.29 -17.67
C ARG A 222 20.52 4.90 -18.34
N GLN A 223 20.96 3.84 -17.67
CA GLN A 223 20.75 2.47 -18.15
C GLN A 223 19.30 2.03 -17.91
N PRO A 224 18.71 1.19 -18.79
CA PRO A 224 17.38 0.65 -18.58
C PRO A 224 17.35 -0.19 -17.31
N VAL A 225 16.29 -0.05 -16.51
CA VAL A 225 16.12 -0.75 -15.24
C VAL A 225 15.60 -2.16 -15.52
N PRO A 226 16.36 -3.24 -15.20
CA PRO A 226 15.84 -4.59 -15.36
C PRO A 226 14.68 -4.87 -14.38
N ALA A 227 13.75 -5.72 -14.78
CA ALA A 227 12.66 -6.14 -13.89
C ALA A 227 13.18 -6.98 -12.72
N CYS A 228 12.45 -6.99 -11.60
CA CYS A 228 12.72 -7.83 -10.42
C CYS A 228 14.10 -7.65 -9.76
N ILE A 229 14.81 -6.56 -10.04
CA ILE A 229 16.06 -6.23 -9.34
C ILE A 229 15.79 -5.52 -8.01
N ARG A 230 16.80 -5.48 -7.15
CA ARG A 230 16.80 -4.64 -5.94
C ARG A 230 17.22 -3.21 -6.28
N LEU A 231 16.37 -2.25 -5.96
CA LEU A 231 16.61 -0.83 -6.19
C LEU A 231 16.09 0.02 -5.03
N VAL A 232 16.43 1.30 -5.06
CA VAL A 232 15.89 2.32 -4.15
C VAL A 232 15.02 3.25 -4.97
N ILE A 233 13.84 3.60 -4.43
CA ILE A 233 12.92 4.55 -5.06
C ILE A 233 13.00 5.85 -4.25
N GLN A 234 13.53 6.90 -4.87
CA GLN A 234 13.77 8.18 -4.24
C GLN A 234 12.67 9.17 -4.61
N HIS A 235 12.12 9.83 -3.60
CA HIS A 235 11.21 10.94 -3.78
C HIS A 235 11.98 12.17 -4.25
N VAL A 236 11.61 12.74 -5.40
CA VAL A 236 12.41 13.78 -6.05
C VAL A 236 12.49 15.06 -5.22
N MET A 237 11.38 15.47 -4.60
CA MET A 237 11.31 16.74 -3.88
C MET A 237 12.09 16.73 -2.55
N THR A 238 12.07 15.62 -1.81
CA THR A 238 12.75 15.53 -0.50
C THR A 238 14.12 14.87 -0.59
N GLY A 239 14.43 14.15 -1.68
CA GLY A 239 15.64 13.35 -1.83
C GLY A 239 15.69 12.11 -0.91
N GLN A 240 14.60 11.84 -0.19
CA GLN A 240 14.47 10.69 0.71
C GLN A 240 13.89 9.47 -0.02
N CYS A 241 14.05 8.29 0.57
CA CYS A 241 13.61 7.05 -0.04
C CYS A 241 12.18 6.69 0.34
N LEU A 242 11.50 5.94 -0.52
CA LEU A 242 10.32 5.18 -0.15
C LEU A 242 10.73 4.12 0.87
N ALA A 243 10.04 4.04 2.01
CA ALA A 243 10.38 3.13 3.09
C ALA A 243 9.18 2.31 3.58
N ALA A 244 9.44 1.02 3.84
CA ALA A 244 8.55 0.17 4.61
C ALA A 244 8.89 0.28 6.11
N GLU A 245 7.89 0.61 6.92
CA GLU A 245 8.06 0.89 8.35
C GLU A 245 7.90 -0.39 9.16
N ASP A 246 8.91 -1.27 9.08
CA ASP A 246 8.92 -2.65 9.57
C ASP A 246 8.51 -2.83 11.05
N LEU A 247 8.67 -1.79 11.86
CA LEU A 247 8.33 -1.75 13.28
C LEU A 247 6.97 -1.12 13.57
N VAL A 248 6.27 -0.58 12.57
CA VAL A 248 4.96 0.05 12.71
C VAL A 248 3.90 -0.77 11.98
N TRP A 249 3.32 -1.73 12.68
CA TRP A 249 2.21 -2.54 12.18
C TRP A 249 0.89 -2.08 12.78
N HIS A 250 -0.15 -2.05 11.97
CA HIS A 250 -1.49 -1.68 12.38
C HIS A 250 -2.53 -2.59 11.72
N ARG A 251 -3.74 -2.57 12.26
CA ARG A 251 -4.86 -3.34 11.71
C ARG A 251 -5.77 -2.40 10.92
N SER A 252 -5.82 -2.59 9.60
CA SER A 252 -6.79 -1.92 8.74
C SER A 252 -8.02 -2.80 8.52
N LEU A 253 -8.99 -2.32 7.74
CA LEU A 253 -10.12 -3.15 7.29
C LEU A 253 -9.69 -4.34 6.42
N LEU A 254 -8.50 -4.26 5.81
CA LEU A 254 -8.04 -5.20 4.79
C LEU A 254 -7.09 -6.25 5.37
N GLY A 255 -6.66 -6.09 6.63
CA GLY A 255 -5.80 -7.03 7.35
C GLY A 255 -4.82 -6.33 8.27
N PHE A 256 -3.76 -7.06 8.65
CA PHE A 256 -2.60 -6.46 9.32
C PHE A 256 -1.64 -5.94 8.26
N GLU A 257 -1.22 -4.69 8.44
CA GLU A 257 -0.43 -3.96 7.47
C GLU A 257 0.70 -3.21 8.17
N CYS A 258 1.83 -3.16 7.48
CA CYS A 258 3.01 -2.45 7.88
C CYS A 258 2.92 -1.01 7.35
N GLY A 259 3.35 -0.02 8.12
CA GLY A 259 3.38 1.37 7.67
C GLY A 259 4.26 1.54 6.42
N ALA A 260 3.98 2.58 5.65
CA ALA A 260 4.83 3.01 4.56
C ALA A 260 4.99 4.54 4.65
N SER A 261 6.18 5.03 4.33
CA SER A 261 6.53 6.45 4.46
C SER A 261 7.58 6.86 3.43
N VAL A 262 7.95 8.14 3.45
CA VAL A 262 9.18 8.63 2.82
C VAL A 262 10.19 8.99 3.89
N HIS A 263 11.22 8.15 3.98
CA HIS A 263 12.36 8.27 4.88
C HIS A 263 13.55 7.47 4.34
N THR A 264 14.77 7.92 4.61
CA THR A 264 15.98 7.16 4.26
C THR A 264 16.55 6.51 5.51
N TYR A 265 16.22 5.25 5.73
CA TYR A 265 16.93 4.41 6.68
C TYR A 265 18.31 4.08 6.11
N SER A 266 19.34 4.24 6.94
CA SER A 266 20.71 3.94 6.53
C SER A 266 21.48 3.24 7.65
N ASP A 267 22.40 2.38 7.26
CA ASP A 267 23.26 1.66 8.17
C ASP A 267 24.47 2.51 8.62
N VAL A 268 25.37 1.88 9.39
CA VAL A 268 26.61 2.53 9.88
C VAL A 268 27.53 2.96 8.72
N HIS A 269 27.40 2.34 7.54
CA HIS A 269 28.16 2.66 6.34
C HIS A 269 27.47 3.70 5.45
N ARG A 270 26.29 4.21 5.86
CA ARG A 270 25.41 5.09 5.08
C ARG A 270 24.84 4.44 3.82
N ASP A 271 24.86 3.12 3.75
CA ASP A 271 24.12 2.39 2.73
C ASP A 271 22.66 2.30 3.16
N GLU A 272 21.72 2.37 2.21
CA GLU A 272 20.30 2.31 2.54
C GLU A 272 19.91 0.96 3.16
N GLY A 273 19.09 1.02 4.21
CA GLY A 273 18.62 -0.15 4.94
C GLY A 273 17.59 -0.99 4.17
N PRO A 274 17.30 -2.21 4.66
CA PRO A 274 16.34 -3.12 4.02
C PRO A 274 14.94 -2.53 3.83
N GLU A 275 14.56 -1.57 4.68
CA GLU A 275 13.30 -0.82 4.63
C GLU A 275 13.15 0.00 3.33
N CYS A 276 14.28 0.44 2.77
CA CYS A 276 14.35 1.29 1.58
C CYS A 276 14.61 0.49 0.29
N ILE A 277 14.77 -0.83 0.38
CA ILE A 277 15.01 -1.70 -0.77
C ILE A 277 13.68 -2.17 -1.35
N TRP A 278 13.48 -1.90 -2.64
CA TRP A 278 12.28 -2.24 -3.39
C TRP A 278 12.60 -3.02 -4.65
N SER A 279 11.58 -3.69 -5.19
CA SER A 279 11.63 -4.36 -6.47
C SER A 279 10.28 -4.24 -7.19
N PHE A 280 10.33 -4.04 -8.50
CA PHE A 280 9.14 -4.06 -9.36
C PHE A 280 8.89 -5.46 -9.88
N VAL A 281 7.67 -5.96 -9.67
CA VAL A 281 7.25 -7.31 -10.04
C VAL A 281 6.20 -7.22 -11.17
N PRO A 282 6.55 -7.55 -12.43
CA PRO A 282 5.64 -7.46 -13.57
C PRO A 282 4.71 -8.67 -13.72
N SER A 283 4.98 -9.79 -13.04
CA SER A 283 4.13 -10.98 -13.11
C SER A 283 4.11 -11.74 -11.78
N SER A 284 2.97 -12.37 -11.48
CA SER A 284 2.77 -13.12 -10.23
C SER A 284 3.59 -14.41 -10.12
N LYS A 285 4.28 -14.81 -11.20
CA LYS A 285 5.12 -16.03 -11.25
C LYS A 285 6.50 -15.84 -10.60
N TYR A 286 6.83 -14.64 -10.12
CA TYR A 286 8.10 -14.37 -9.46
C TYR A 286 8.05 -14.79 -7.98
N GLU A 287 8.41 -16.04 -7.70
CA GLU A 287 8.70 -16.53 -6.36
C GLU A 287 10.18 -16.29 -6.01
N SER A 288 10.44 -15.31 -5.12
CA SER A 288 11.70 -15.04 -4.38
C SER A 288 13.01 -14.82 -5.18
N PRO A 289 13.87 -13.87 -4.76
CA PRO A 289 15.13 -13.56 -5.44
C PRO A 289 16.31 -14.46 -5.00
N ASP A 290 16.06 -15.71 -4.56
CA ASP A 290 17.13 -16.64 -4.13
C ASP A 290 17.86 -17.30 -5.32
N ARG A 291 17.58 -16.88 -6.56
CA ARG A 291 18.45 -17.20 -7.70
C ARG A 291 19.53 -16.13 -7.80
N GLU A 292 20.63 -16.40 -7.12
CA GLU A 292 21.93 -15.83 -7.42
C GLU A 292 22.09 -15.73 -8.95
N CYS A 293 22.33 -14.51 -9.44
CA CYS A 293 22.90 -14.27 -10.76
C CYS A 293 24.36 -14.77 -10.75
N THR A 294 24.56 -16.08 -10.62
CA THR A 294 25.76 -16.74 -11.12
C THR A 294 25.52 -17.11 -12.57
N ASN A 295 26.44 -16.67 -13.42
CA ASN A 295 26.56 -16.92 -14.86
C ASN A 295 25.98 -15.83 -15.77
N VAL A 296 26.62 -14.68 -15.77
CA VAL A 296 27.07 -14.10 -17.05
C VAL A 296 28.57 -13.86 -16.93
N ALA A 297 29.35 -14.81 -17.43
CA ALA A 297 30.72 -14.61 -17.88
C ALA A 297 30.70 -14.44 -19.40
#